data_AF-A0A927MT08-F1
#
_entry.id   AF-A0A927MT08-F1
#
_cell.length_a   1.000
_cell.length_b   1.000
_cell.length_c   1.000
_cell.angle_alpha   90.00
_cell.angle_beta   90.00
_cell.angle_gamma   90.00
#
_symmetry.space_group_name_H-M   'P 1'
#
loop_
_entity.id
_entity.type
_entity.pdbx_description
1 polymer ?
#
loop_
_entity_poly.entity_id
_entity_poly.type
_entity_poly.pdbx_seq_one_letter_code
_entity_poly.pdbx_strand_id
1 'polypeptide(L)'
;MGPQLVVCRHEQNAAFMAAAIGRLTGGPGVVLVTSGPGTANLATGLLTANTEQDSVVALCGAVQRGDRLKRTHQSMDAAALLKAVTKFTGEVDDPDNVPETVANAFRAAMAEPCGASAVVLPADVQAATTSAGVARPVRVPPLGPAPAEEIWRAAQLVHGAERPVLLVGARGADPESCLALRALIADTDLPVVETFQAAGVVSRDLEARYVGRVGLFRNQPGDVIVGRADVVIAVGYDAVEYDPGLWNADVARTILHIDSVPADIDNHYQPALELRGDVAATLTELAKQLSGHRLADGFKSEITRQQRVLAEIDETARTVGHSSVGLNPVAVVLKLREILDDDATIACDIGSNYIYMARHFRVYEPPAVLQRSADPGRQPAVGHGSEHGAPWHAGGLGLG
;
A
#
# COMPACT_ATOMS: atom_id res chain seq x y z
N MET A 1 -10.37 -20.51 23.14
CA MET A 1 -10.26 -19.15 23.72
C MET A 1 -10.39 -18.16 22.58
N GLY A 2 -11.01 -17.00 22.80
CA GLY A 2 -11.11 -15.94 21.78
C GLY A 2 -9.86 -15.06 21.72
N PRO A 3 -9.80 -14.07 20.80
CA PRO A 3 -8.70 -13.11 20.73
C PRO A 3 -8.62 -12.25 21.99
N GLN A 4 -7.43 -11.71 22.29
CA GLN A 4 -7.24 -10.75 23.38
C GLN A 4 -7.92 -9.41 23.06
N LEU A 5 -8.65 -8.85 24.02
CA LEU A 5 -9.22 -7.51 23.89
C LEU A 5 -8.16 -6.44 24.21
N VAL A 6 -7.92 -5.54 23.25
CA VAL A 6 -7.07 -4.36 23.43
C VAL A 6 -7.96 -3.12 23.54
N VAL A 7 -8.10 -2.56 24.74
CA VAL A 7 -8.97 -1.41 24.98
C VAL A 7 -8.30 -0.13 24.48
N CYS A 8 -8.91 0.47 23.46
CA CYS A 8 -8.44 1.71 22.85
C CYS A 8 -9.08 2.93 23.53
N ARG A 9 -8.40 4.07 23.49
CA ARG A 9 -8.94 5.34 24.02
C ARG A 9 -9.84 6.09 23.04
N HIS A 10 -9.84 5.68 21.76
CA HIS A 10 -10.67 6.20 20.69
C HIS A 10 -10.77 5.15 19.56
N GLU A 11 -11.94 5.00 18.94
CA GLU A 11 -12.20 3.98 17.91
C GLU A 11 -11.37 4.20 16.64
N GLN A 12 -11.15 5.46 16.25
CA GLN A 12 -10.22 5.80 15.16
C GLN A 12 -8.83 5.14 15.34
N ASN A 13 -8.29 5.15 16.55
CA ASN A 13 -6.98 4.55 16.83
C ASN A 13 -7.05 3.01 16.80
N ALA A 14 -8.19 2.45 17.19
CA ALA A 14 -8.44 1.02 17.06
C ALA A 14 -8.43 0.57 15.59
N ALA A 15 -9.06 1.35 14.70
CA ALA A 15 -9.03 1.10 13.26
C ALA A 15 -7.60 1.19 12.69
N PHE A 16 -6.82 2.19 13.11
CA PHE A 16 -5.42 2.31 12.68
C PHE A 16 -4.53 1.16 13.17
N MET A 17 -4.74 0.67 14.40
CA MET A 17 -4.04 -0.52 14.88
C MET A 17 -4.44 -1.78 14.10
N ALA A 18 -5.72 -1.92 13.77
CA ALA A 18 -6.19 -3.01 12.90
C ALA A 18 -5.54 -2.94 11.51
N ALA A 19 -5.47 -1.75 10.90
CA ALA A 19 -4.80 -1.58 9.61
C ALA A 19 -3.31 -1.95 9.66
N ALA A 20 -2.60 -1.53 10.71
CA ALA A 20 -1.20 -1.92 10.91
C ALA A 20 -1.01 -3.43 11.05
N ILE A 21 -1.90 -4.12 11.79
CA ILE A 21 -1.90 -5.59 11.89
C ILE A 21 -2.15 -6.21 10.51
N GLY A 22 -3.13 -5.69 9.77
CA GLY A 22 -3.45 -6.09 8.39
C GLY A 22 -2.22 -6.09 7.50
N ARG A 23 -1.51 -4.94 7.47
CA ARG A 23 -0.30 -4.75 6.66
C ARG A 23 0.86 -5.65 7.08
N LEU A 24 1.13 -5.74 8.38
CA LEU A 24 2.32 -6.43 8.88
C LEU A 24 2.19 -7.95 8.87
N THR A 25 0.97 -8.49 8.98
CA THR A 25 0.76 -9.93 9.12
C THR A 25 0.18 -10.60 7.87
N GLY A 26 -0.35 -9.83 6.91
CA GLY A 26 -1.10 -10.33 5.76
C GLY A 26 -2.47 -10.93 6.13
N GLY A 27 -2.84 -10.94 7.41
CA GLY A 27 -4.15 -11.35 7.91
C GLY A 27 -4.96 -10.13 8.40
N PRO A 28 -6.29 -10.10 8.25
CA PRO A 28 -7.07 -8.91 8.58
C PRO A 28 -6.97 -8.53 10.05
N GLY A 29 -6.63 -7.27 10.32
CA GLY A 29 -6.82 -6.70 11.64
C GLY A 29 -8.31 -6.56 11.95
N VAL A 30 -8.69 -6.77 13.21
CA VAL A 30 -10.09 -6.73 13.64
C VAL A 30 -10.33 -5.57 14.60
N VAL A 31 -11.37 -4.78 14.34
CA VAL A 31 -11.84 -3.71 15.23
C VAL A 31 -13.29 -3.96 15.62
N LEU A 32 -13.61 -3.78 16.91
CA LEU A 32 -14.94 -4.00 17.48
C LEU A 32 -15.43 -2.74 18.19
N VAL A 33 -16.62 -2.24 17.83
CA VAL A 33 -17.19 -1.01 18.38
C VAL A 33 -18.69 -1.13 18.67
N THR A 34 -19.19 -0.23 19.52
CA THR A 34 -20.62 -0.07 19.79
C THR A 34 -21.35 0.69 18.67
N SER A 35 -22.66 0.86 18.81
CA SER A 35 -23.53 1.60 17.90
C SER A 35 -23.28 3.11 17.85
N GLY A 36 -23.88 3.78 16.87
CA GLY A 36 -23.89 5.24 16.74
C GLY A 36 -22.48 5.82 16.66
N PRO A 37 -22.04 6.65 17.64
CA PRO A 37 -20.74 7.30 17.59
C PRO A 37 -19.56 6.32 17.52
N GLY A 38 -19.66 5.13 18.12
CA GLY A 38 -18.60 4.12 18.04
C GLY A 38 -18.34 3.69 16.60
N THR A 39 -19.41 3.46 15.83
CA THR A 39 -19.33 3.14 14.39
C THR A 39 -18.90 4.35 13.58
N ALA A 40 -19.44 5.53 13.85
CA ALA A 40 -19.08 6.74 13.11
C ALA A 40 -17.60 7.12 13.25
N ASN A 41 -17.02 6.93 14.45
CA ASN A 41 -15.61 7.18 14.72
C ASN A 41 -14.64 6.26 13.97
N LEU A 42 -15.13 5.17 13.36
CA LEU A 42 -14.31 4.30 12.51
C LEU A 42 -14.13 4.84 11.09
N ALA A 43 -14.97 5.78 10.63
CA ALA A 43 -15.06 6.15 9.21
C ALA A 43 -13.71 6.52 8.60
N THR A 44 -12.95 7.41 9.26
CA THR A 44 -11.61 7.82 8.80
C THR A 44 -10.64 6.65 8.76
N GLY A 45 -10.62 5.81 9.82
CA GLY A 45 -9.68 4.69 9.90
C GLY A 45 -9.96 3.60 8.87
N LEU A 46 -11.23 3.30 8.61
CA LEU A 46 -11.62 2.33 7.58
C LEU A 46 -11.40 2.88 6.17
N LEU A 47 -11.67 4.18 5.94
CA LEU A 47 -11.35 4.80 4.66
C LEU A 47 -9.86 4.70 4.37
N THR A 48 -9.00 5.06 5.34
CA THR A 48 -7.54 4.92 5.20
C THR A 48 -7.16 3.48 4.89
N ALA A 49 -7.64 2.50 5.68
CA ALA A 49 -7.33 1.10 5.42
C ALA A 49 -7.80 0.63 4.04
N ASN A 50 -8.97 1.11 3.58
CA ASN A 50 -9.52 0.72 2.29
C ASN A 50 -8.75 1.32 1.10
N THR A 51 -8.30 2.57 1.19
CA THR A 51 -7.55 3.24 0.11
C THR A 51 -6.09 2.83 0.09
N GLU A 52 -5.50 2.56 1.26
CA GLU A 52 -4.12 2.09 1.40
C GLU A 52 -3.99 0.57 1.29
N GLN A 53 -5.10 -0.13 1.02
CA GLN A 53 -5.21 -1.57 0.82
C GLN A 53 -4.80 -2.44 2.02
N ASP A 54 -5.00 -1.93 3.23
CA ASP A 54 -4.82 -2.68 4.47
C ASP A 54 -6.06 -3.53 4.76
N SER A 55 -5.85 -4.84 4.94
CA SER A 55 -6.95 -5.75 5.26
C SER A 55 -7.48 -5.53 6.69
N VAL A 56 -8.73 -5.07 6.80
CA VAL A 56 -9.39 -4.76 8.08
C VAL A 56 -10.81 -5.30 8.10
N VAL A 57 -11.25 -5.88 9.22
CA VAL A 57 -12.64 -6.24 9.48
C VAL A 57 -13.17 -5.47 10.68
N ALA A 58 -14.17 -4.63 10.45
CA ALA A 58 -14.90 -3.90 11.49
C ALA A 58 -16.18 -4.64 11.89
N LEU A 59 -16.35 -4.86 13.19
CA LEU A 59 -17.57 -5.39 13.80
C LEU A 59 -18.27 -4.25 14.54
N CYS A 60 -19.43 -3.84 14.05
CA CYS A 60 -20.12 -2.62 14.47
C CYS A 60 -21.46 -2.97 15.11
N GLY A 61 -21.68 -2.61 16.37
CA GLY A 61 -22.99 -2.74 17.00
C GLY A 61 -24.05 -1.84 16.34
N ALA A 62 -25.30 -2.25 16.41
CA ALA A 62 -26.45 -1.42 16.04
C ALA A 62 -27.58 -1.56 17.06
N VAL A 63 -28.53 -0.62 17.03
CA VAL A 63 -29.77 -0.72 17.81
C VAL A 63 -30.56 -1.96 17.38
N GLN A 64 -31.48 -2.42 18.23
CA GLN A 64 -32.34 -3.56 17.88
C GLN A 64 -33.15 -3.26 16.61
N ARG A 65 -33.41 -4.29 15.78
CA ARG A 65 -34.07 -4.14 14.47
C ARG A 65 -35.39 -3.36 14.54
N GLY A 66 -36.20 -3.60 15.58
CA GLY A 66 -37.47 -2.90 15.81
C GLY A 66 -37.38 -1.39 16.09
N ASP A 67 -36.18 -0.87 16.36
CA ASP A 67 -35.92 0.55 16.62
C ASP A 67 -35.14 1.25 15.50
N ARG A 68 -34.76 0.53 14.43
CA ARG A 68 -33.88 1.02 13.37
C ARG A 68 -34.35 2.35 12.73
N LEU A 69 -35.66 2.54 12.59
CA LEU A 69 -36.24 3.76 11.97
C LEU A 69 -36.70 4.80 13.02
N LYS A 70 -36.50 4.53 14.31
CA LYS A 70 -36.88 5.45 15.38
C LYS A 70 -35.74 6.42 15.66
N ARG A 71 -36.10 7.63 16.07
CA ARG A 71 -35.17 8.59 16.69
C ARG A 71 -34.88 8.15 18.13
N THR A 72 -34.03 7.14 18.27
CA THR A 72 -33.57 6.61 19.56
C THR A 72 -32.07 6.82 19.74
N HIS A 73 -31.58 6.64 20.97
CA HIS A 73 -30.18 6.82 21.31
C HIS A 73 -29.29 5.92 20.44
N GLN A 74 -28.27 6.52 19.81
CA GLN A 74 -27.30 5.84 18.94
C GLN A 74 -27.87 5.14 17.69
N SER A 75 -29.14 5.38 17.33
CA SER A 75 -29.68 4.93 16.05
C SER A 75 -29.15 5.79 14.89
N MET A 76 -28.66 5.13 13.85
CA MET A 76 -28.21 5.71 12.59
C MET A 76 -28.21 4.65 11.49
N ASP A 77 -28.15 5.07 10.22
CA ASP A 77 -27.89 4.17 9.11
C ASP A 77 -26.39 3.82 9.03
N ALA A 78 -25.97 2.89 9.90
CA ALA A 78 -24.59 2.44 10.00
C ALA A 78 -24.10 1.79 8.69
N ALA A 79 -24.95 0.99 8.05
CA ALA A 79 -24.61 0.30 6.82
C ALA A 79 -24.34 1.30 5.68
N ALA A 80 -25.19 2.33 5.52
CA ALA A 80 -24.96 3.36 4.52
C ALA A 80 -23.66 4.14 4.74
N LEU A 81 -23.35 4.49 5.99
CA LEU A 81 -22.08 5.16 6.33
C LEU A 81 -20.87 4.27 5.98
N LEU A 82 -20.89 3.01 6.43
CA LEU A 82 -19.76 2.08 6.26
C LEU A 82 -19.54 1.71 4.79
N LYS A 83 -20.62 1.61 3.99
CA LYS A 83 -20.54 1.34 2.55
C LYS A 83 -19.76 2.42 1.78
N ALA A 84 -19.72 3.66 2.30
CA ALA A 84 -18.95 4.74 1.68
C ALA A 84 -17.44 4.65 1.93
N VAL A 85 -17.00 3.86 2.91
CA VAL A 85 -15.60 3.81 3.38
C VAL A 85 -15.02 2.39 3.42
N THR A 86 -15.74 1.41 2.89
CA THR A 86 -15.33 -0.01 2.85
C THR A 86 -15.69 -0.64 1.51
N LYS A 87 -14.94 -1.66 1.10
CA LYS A 87 -15.27 -2.46 -0.09
C LYS A 87 -16.42 -3.44 0.13
N PHE A 88 -16.67 -3.85 1.38
CA PHE A 88 -17.78 -4.71 1.76
C PHE A 88 -18.42 -4.22 3.04
N THR A 89 -19.74 -4.09 3.04
CA THR A 89 -20.54 -3.84 4.23
C THR A 89 -21.70 -4.84 4.25
N GLY A 90 -21.75 -5.68 5.28
CA GLY A 90 -22.88 -6.55 5.57
C GLY A 90 -23.67 -6.02 6.77
N GLU A 91 -24.99 -5.98 6.67
CA GLU A 91 -25.88 -5.73 7.81
C GLU A 91 -26.67 -7.00 8.07
N VAL A 92 -26.57 -7.53 9.29
CA VAL A 92 -27.14 -8.83 9.64
C VAL A 92 -28.51 -8.65 10.25
N ASP A 93 -29.54 -9.14 9.56
CA ASP A 93 -30.92 -9.13 10.05
C ASP A 93 -31.39 -10.48 10.61
N ASP A 94 -30.63 -11.57 10.46
CA ASP A 94 -30.94 -12.91 10.98
C ASP A 94 -29.73 -13.49 11.75
N PRO A 95 -29.89 -13.99 12.98
CA PRO A 95 -28.81 -14.61 13.76
C PRO A 95 -28.08 -15.73 13.02
N ASP A 96 -28.79 -16.52 12.20
CA ASP A 96 -28.21 -17.64 11.46
C ASP A 96 -27.29 -17.16 10.31
N ASN A 97 -27.37 -15.88 9.91
CA ASN A 97 -26.53 -15.28 8.87
C ASN A 97 -25.24 -14.64 9.42
N VAL A 98 -25.06 -14.57 10.75
CA VAL A 98 -23.83 -14.00 11.34
C VAL A 98 -22.57 -14.75 10.85
N PRO A 99 -22.50 -16.10 10.87
CA PRO A 99 -21.28 -16.80 10.49
C PRO A 99 -20.88 -16.58 9.03
N GLU A 100 -21.84 -16.59 8.09
CA GLU A 100 -21.57 -16.36 6.67
C GLU A 100 -21.17 -14.91 6.38
N THR A 101 -21.83 -13.94 7.02
CA THR A 101 -21.55 -12.52 6.79
C THR A 101 -20.17 -12.16 7.29
N VAL A 102 -19.80 -12.65 8.47
CA VAL A 102 -18.44 -12.47 9.01
C VAL A 102 -17.42 -13.17 8.12
N ALA A 103 -17.64 -14.43 7.71
CA ALA A 103 -16.72 -15.13 6.82
C ALA A 103 -16.52 -14.39 5.48
N ASN A 104 -17.58 -13.84 4.91
CA ASN A 104 -17.51 -13.04 3.69
C ASN A 104 -16.79 -11.70 3.90
N ALA A 105 -16.95 -11.05 5.06
CA ALA A 105 -16.21 -9.83 5.39
C ALA A 105 -14.69 -10.08 5.46
N PHE A 106 -14.25 -11.18 6.10
CA PHE A 106 -12.84 -11.56 6.11
C PHE A 106 -12.31 -11.85 4.69
N ARG A 107 -13.08 -12.59 3.89
CA ARG A 107 -12.70 -12.86 2.49
C ARG A 107 -12.62 -11.59 1.65
N ALA A 108 -13.56 -10.67 1.81
CA ALA A 108 -13.58 -9.41 1.09
C ALA A 108 -12.36 -8.55 1.46
N ALA A 109 -12.02 -8.46 2.75
CA ALA A 109 -10.86 -7.69 3.23
C ALA A 109 -9.52 -8.20 2.67
N MET A 110 -9.38 -9.52 2.46
CA MET A 110 -8.15 -10.15 1.96
C MET A 110 -8.10 -10.34 0.43
N ALA A 111 -9.23 -10.21 -0.27
CA ALA A 111 -9.24 -10.38 -1.72
C ALA A 111 -8.70 -9.11 -2.39
N GLU A 112 -7.86 -9.25 -3.41
CA GLU A 112 -7.28 -8.08 -4.09
C GLU A 112 -8.33 -7.24 -4.87
N PRO A 113 -8.22 -5.89 -4.88
CA PRO A 113 -7.32 -5.10 -4.03
C PRO A 113 -7.75 -5.25 -2.56
N CYS A 114 -6.81 -5.53 -1.65
CA CYS A 114 -7.08 -5.65 -0.22
C CYS A 114 -7.75 -4.38 0.35
N GLY A 115 -8.41 -4.47 1.50
CA GLY A 115 -9.01 -3.28 2.12
C GLY A 115 -9.93 -3.54 3.29
N ALA A 116 -10.73 -2.53 3.65
CA ALA A 116 -11.59 -2.57 4.82
C ALA A 116 -12.95 -3.19 4.49
N SER A 117 -13.44 -4.05 5.37
CA SER A 117 -14.78 -4.62 5.37
C SER A 117 -15.49 -4.36 6.70
N ALA A 118 -16.80 -4.27 6.71
CA ALA A 118 -17.57 -4.06 7.93
C ALA A 118 -18.80 -4.97 8.03
N VAL A 119 -19.15 -5.32 9.27
CA VAL A 119 -20.36 -6.08 9.61
C VAL A 119 -21.13 -5.32 10.68
N VAL A 120 -22.36 -4.95 10.37
CA VAL A 120 -23.31 -4.32 11.30
C VAL A 120 -24.13 -5.40 11.99
N LEU A 121 -24.13 -5.37 13.32
CA LEU A 121 -24.71 -6.39 14.20
C LEU A 121 -25.76 -5.75 15.13
N PRO A 122 -27.06 -5.82 14.81
CA PRO A 122 -28.14 -5.36 15.69
C PRO A 122 -28.11 -6.05 17.05
N ALA A 123 -28.42 -5.30 18.12
CA ALA A 123 -28.34 -5.80 19.49
C ALA A 123 -29.21 -7.06 19.74
N ASP A 124 -30.39 -7.12 19.14
CA ASP A 124 -31.30 -8.26 19.27
C ASP A 124 -30.84 -9.49 18.44
N VAL A 125 -30.11 -9.27 17.36
CA VAL A 125 -29.44 -10.35 16.60
C VAL A 125 -28.30 -10.94 17.42
N GLN A 126 -27.48 -10.10 18.07
CA GLN A 126 -26.38 -10.56 18.92
C GLN A 126 -26.86 -11.35 20.15
N ALA A 127 -28.04 -11.03 20.68
CA ALA A 127 -28.60 -11.67 21.86
C ALA A 127 -29.45 -12.92 21.55
N ALA A 128 -29.83 -13.12 20.30
CA ALA A 128 -30.70 -14.22 19.89
C ALA A 128 -29.96 -15.57 19.88
N THR A 129 -30.70 -16.64 20.13
CA THR A 129 -30.21 -18.01 19.88
C THR A 129 -30.14 -18.28 18.38
N THR A 130 -29.11 -19.00 17.94
CA THR A 130 -28.89 -19.37 16.54
C THR A 130 -28.78 -20.88 16.41
N SER A 131 -29.23 -21.41 15.27
CA SER A 131 -29.07 -22.81 14.89
C SER A 131 -27.84 -23.03 13.98
N ALA A 132 -27.27 -21.94 13.46
CA ALA A 132 -26.13 -21.96 12.56
C ALA A 132 -24.83 -22.33 13.28
N GLY A 133 -24.02 -23.16 12.62
CA GLY A 133 -22.66 -23.46 13.05
C GLY A 133 -21.68 -22.36 12.65
N VAL A 134 -20.50 -22.36 13.27
CA VAL A 134 -19.39 -21.48 12.85
C VAL A 134 -18.97 -21.85 11.43
N ALA A 135 -19.02 -20.87 10.51
CA ALA A 135 -18.52 -21.04 9.15
C ALA A 135 -17.02 -21.38 9.18
N ARG A 136 -16.61 -22.36 8.38
CA ARG A 136 -15.17 -22.69 8.25
C ARG A 136 -14.45 -21.50 7.61
N PRO A 137 -13.26 -21.11 8.09
CA PRO A 137 -12.45 -20.11 7.40
C PRO A 137 -12.17 -20.57 5.97
N VAL A 138 -12.65 -19.81 4.98
CA VAL A 138 -12.42 -20.10 3.57
C VAL A 138 -11.29 -19.20 3.08
N ARG A 139 -10.13 -19.80 2.80
CA ARG A 139 -8.97 -19.08 2.25
C ARG A 139 -9.33 -18.41 0.92
N VAL A 140 -8.72 -17.26 0.66
CA VAL A 140 -8.70 -16.68 -0.69
C VAL A 140 -7.75 -17.56 -1.52
N PRO A 141 -8.20 -18.17 -2.62
CA PRO A 141 -7.31 -18.97 -3.45
C PRO A 141 -6.28 -18.06 -4.12
N PRO A 142 -4.99 -18.45 -4.16
CA PRO A 142 -3.99 -17.68 -4.87
C PRO A 142 -4.28 -17.69 -6.37
N LEU A 143 -3.86 -16.64 -7.07
CA LEU A 143 -3.90 -16.59 -8.52
C LEU A 143 -2.73 -17.42 -9.10
N GLY A 144 -2.88 -17.88 -10.34
CA GLY A 144 -1.73 -18.31 -11.13
C GLY A 144 -0.98 -17.12 -11.72
N PRO A 145 0.18 -17.32 -12.38
CA PRO A 145 0.83 -16.26 -13.14
C PRO A 145 -0.07 -15.78 -14.29
N ALA A 146 0.25 -14.61 -14.84
CA ALA A 146 -0.37 -14.14 -16.07
C ALA A 146 -0.23 -15.16 -17.22
N PRO A 147 -1.11 -15.11 -18.24
CA PRO A 147 -1.04 -16.04 -19.36
C PRO A 147 0.35 -16.04 -20.01
N ALA A 148 0.89 -17.23 -20.28
CA ALA A 148 2.26 -17.40 -20.77
C ALA A 148 2.54 -16.64 -22.09
N GLU A 149 1.54 -16.50 -22.97
CA GLU A 149 1.66 -15.73 -24.21
C GLU A 149 1.88 -14.24 -23.93
N GLU A 150 1.19 -13.68 -22.94
CA GLU A 150 1.34 -12.26 -22.57
C GLU A 150 2.68 -12.02 -21.85
N ILE A 151 3.13 -12.96 -21.02
CA ILE A 151 4.49 -12.92 -20.43
C ILE A 151 5.56 -12.93 -21.53
N TRP A 152 5.39 -13.79 -22.54
CA TRP A 152 6.31 -13.84 -23.66
C TRP A 152 6.31 -12.53 -24.47
N ARG A 153 5.13 -11.94 -24.75
CA ARG A 153 5.02 -10.64 -25.44
C ARG A 153 5.66 -9.51 -24.64
N ALA A 154 5.44 -9.46 -23.33
CA ALA A 154 6.10 -8.50 -22.44
C ALA A 154 7.63 -8.62 -22.54
N ALA A 155 8.16 -9.84 -22.50
CA ALA A 155 9.59 -10.07 -22.63
C ALA A 155 10.15 -9.57 -23.97
N GLN A 156 9.42 -9.76 -25.08
CA GLN A 156 9.82 -9.23 -26.39
C GLN A 156 9.85 -7.69 -26.40
N LEU A 157 8.84 -7.05 -25.80
CA LEU A 157 8.79 -5.58 -25.70
C LEU A 157 9.97 -5.05 -24.88
N VAL A 158 10.31 -5.70 -23.76
CA VAL A 158 11.46 -5.32 -22.92
C VAL A 158 12.79 -5.57 -23.62
N HIS A 159 12.96 -6.68 -24.36
CA HIS A 159 14.18 -6.93 -25.14
C HIS A 159 14.37 -5.93 -26.29
N GLY A 160 13.27 -5.46 -26.89
CA GLY A 160 13.31 -4.43 -27.94
C GLY A 160 13.48 -3.01 -27.42
N ALA A 161 13.41 -2.79 -26.10
CA ALA A 161 13.49 -1.47 -25.48
C ALA A 161 14.93 -0.97 -25.37
N GLU A 162 15.14 0.32 -25.65
CA GLU A 162 16.41 0.99 -25.40
C GLU A 162 16.51 1.48 -23.95
N ARG A 163 15.37 1.84 -23.35
CA ARG A 163 15.27 2.49 -22.03
C ARG A 163 14.16 1.88 -21.16
N PRO A 164 14.16 0.55 -20.90
CA PRO A 164 13.17 -0.07 -20.03
C PRO A 164 13.39 0.32 -18.55
N VAL A 165 12.31 0.60 -17.82
CA VAL A 165 12.33 1.00 -16.40
C VAL A 165 11.29 0.24 -15.60
N LEU A 166 11.64 -0.20 -14.39
CA LEU A 166 10.68 -0.71 -13.41
C LEU A 166 10.11 0.45 -12.58
N LEU A 167 8.79 0.64 -12.63
CA LEU A 167 8.03 1.50 -11.71
C LEU A 167 7.27 0.61 -10.74
N VAL A 168 7.72 0.54 -9.49
CA VAL A 168 7.21 -0.41 -8.51
C VAL A 168 6.26 0.31 -7.58
N GLY A 169 5.04 -0.23 -7.43
CA GLY A 169 4.02 0.25 -6.49
C GLY A 169 3.85 -0.64 -5.26
N ALA A 170 2.82 -0.36 -4.47
CA ALA A 170 2.51 -1.02 -3.20
C ALA A 170 2.54 -2.56 -3.27
N ARG A 171 1.82 -3.17 -4.23
CA ARG A 171 1.73 -4.64 -4.36
C ARG A 171 3.02 -5.27 -4.88
N GLY A 172 3.92 -4.47 -5.45
CA GLY A 172 5.28 -4.90 -5.78
C GLY A 172 6.17 -5.08 -4.53
N ALA A 173 5.79 -4.49 -3.40
CA ALA A 173 6.50 -4.56 -2.13
C ALA A 173 6.04 -5.71 -1.22
N ASP A 174 5.01 -6.45 -1.60
CA ASP A 174 4.60 -7.66 -0.89
C ASP A 174 5.79 -8.63 -0.78
N PRO A 175 5.94 -9.38 0.32
CA PRO A 175 7.16 -10.16 0.56
C PRO A 175 7.55 -11.11 -0.58
N GLU A 176 6.59 -11.82 -1.16
CA GLU A 176 6.84 -12.74 -2.28
C GLU A 176 7.16 -11.99 -3.58
N SER A 177 6.41 -10.92 -3.88
CA SER A 177 6.65 -10.03 -5.03
C SER A 177 8.04 -9.40 -4.96
N CYS A 178 8.44 -8.91 -3.79
CA CYS A 178 9.75 -8.33 -3.54
C CYS A 178 10.87 -9.34 -3.80
N LEU A 179 10.74 -10.58 -3.33
CA LEU A 179 11.74 -11.63 -3.61
C LEU A 179 11.86 -11.92 -5.11
N ALA A 180 10.74 -12.06 -5.82
CA ALA A 180 10.73 -12.30 -7.27
C ALA A 180 11.33 -11.10 -8.04
N LEU A 181 11.00 -9.89 -7.61
CA LEU A 181 11.49 -8.65 -8.21
C LEU A 181 13.00 -8.47 -7.99
N ARG A 182 13.52 -8.75 -6.79
CA ARG A 182 14.96 -8.74 -6.49
C ARG A 182 15.72 -9.72 -7.40
N ALA A 183 15.18 -10.91 -7.63
CA ALA A 183 15.76 -11.88 -8.55
C ALA A 183 15.76 -11.38 -10.00
N LEU A 184 14.66 -10.76 -10.46
CA LEU A 184 14.57 -10.13 -11.78
C LEU A 184 15.60 -9.01 -11.95
N ILE A 185 15.71 -8.10 -10.97
CA ILE A 185 16.64 -6.97 -11.01
C ILE A 185 18.09 -7.47 -11.07
N ALA A 186 18.43 -8.48 -10.27
CA ALA A 186 19.77 -9.05 -10.21
C ALA A 186 20.24 -9.65 -11.55
N ASP A 187 19.34 -10.19 -12.37
CA ASP A 187 19.69 -10.82 -13.67
C ASP A 187 19.65 -9.84 -14.85
N THR A 188 18.88 -8.75 -14.75
CA THR A 188 18.57 -7.86 -15.89
C THR A 188 19.19 -6.46 -15.82
N ASP A 189 19.68 -6.04 -14.65
CA ASP A 189 20.19 -4.68 -14.40
C ASP A 189 19.17 -3.55 -14.64
N LEU A 190 17.87 -3.84 -14.75
CA LEU A 190 16.83 -2.83 -14.97
C LEU A 190 16.85 -1.77 -13.85
N PRO A 191 16.76 -0.46 -14.17
CA PRO A 191 16.65 0.58 -13.16
C PRO A 191 15.29 0.49 -12.46
N VAL A 192 15.30 0.74 -11.16
CA VAL A 192 14.13 0.66 -10.28
C VAL A 192 13.80 2.02 -9.74
N VAL A 193 12.54 2.41 -9.92
CA VAL A 193 11.92 3.58 -9.29
C VAL A 193 10.77 3.08 -8.44
N GLU A 194 10.79 3.41 -7.15
CA GLU A 194 9.75 3.02 -6.19
C GLU A 194 8.71 4.15 -6.08
N THR A 195 7.44 3.83 -5.90
CA THR A 195 6.51 4.74 -5.22
C THR A 195 6.83 4.78 -3.73
N PHE A 196 6.12 5.59 -2.94
CA PHE A 196 6.36 5.64 -1.50
C PHE A 196 5.99 4.34 -0.78
N GLN A 197 4.89 3.67 -1.15
CA GLN A 197 4.54 2.39 -0.51
C GLN A 197 5.39 1.23 -1.03
N ALA A 198 6.10 1.39 -2.14
CA ALA A 198 7.07 0.42 -2.63
C ALA A 198 8.41 0.41 -1.87
N ALA A 199 8.55 1.21 -0.81
CA ALA A 199 9.76 1.31 -0.03
C ALA A 199 10.18 -0.05 0.57
N GLY A 200 11.40 -0.49 0.26
CA GLY A 200 11.97 -1.74 0.79
C GLY A 200 12.14 -2.83 -0.26
N VAL A 201 11.63 -2.61 -1.48
CA VAL A 201 11.83 -3.52 -2.61
C VAL A 201 13.31 -3.69 -2.93
N VAL A 202 14.05 -2.58 -3.04
CA VAL A 202 15.49 -2.62 -3.32
C VAL A 202 16.29 -2.91 -2.04
N SER A 203 17.02 -4.02 -2.03
CA SER A 203 18.00 -4.34 -0.97
C SER A 203 19.30 -3.55 -1.13
N ARG A 204 20.16 -3.56 -0.10
CA ARG A 204 21.49 -2.93 -0.17
C ARG A 204 22.31 -3.39 -1.39
N ASP A 205 22.28 -4.68 -1.69
CA ASP A 205 23.04 -5.27 -2.81
C ASP A 205 22.54 -4.79 -4.18
N LEU A 206 21.30 -4.29 -4.25
CA LEU A 206 20.66 -3.81 -5.47
C LEU A 206 20.62 -2.28 -5.57
N GLU A 207 21.22 -1.55 -4.62
CA GLU A 207 21.18 -0.09 -4.60
C GLU A 207 21.79 0.55 -5.87
N ALA A 208 22.71 -0.16 -6.55
CA ALA A 208 23.25 0.24 -7.83
C ALA A 208 22.22 0.26 -8.98
N ARG A 209 20.99 -0.24 -8.77
CA ARG A 209 19.85 -0.18 -9.72
C ARG A 209 18.74 0.74 -9.27
N TYR A 210 18.80 1.24 -8.03
CA TYR A 210 17.81 2.16 -7.49
C TYR A 210 18.02 3.59 -7.98
N VAL A 211 16.94 4.28 -8.33
CA VAL A 211 16.96 5.68 -8.82
C VAL A 211 16.07 6.61 -7.97
N GLY A 212 15.74 6.18 -6.75
CA GLY A 212 14.94 6.98 -5.83
C GLY A 212 13.46 6.62 -5.85
N ARG A 213 12.69 7.35 -5.04
CA ARG A 213 11.23 7.26 -5.01
C ARG A 213 10.57 8.43 -5.73
N VAL A 214 9.44 8.16 -6.35
CA VAL A 214 8.56 9.16 -6.98
C VAL A 214 7.24 9.26 -6.24
N GLY A 215 6.61 10.42 -6.32
CA GLY A 215 5.39 10.75 -5.58
C GLY A 215 5.31 12.24 -5.25
N LEU A 216 4.09 12.73 -5.06
CA LEU A 216 3.71 14.13 -4.76
C LEU A 216 4.12 15.17 -5.81
N PHE A 217 5.42 15.30 -6.10
CA PHE A 217 5.97 16.30 -7.00
C PHE A 217 6.91 15.66 -8.02
N ARG A 218 6.71 16.00 -9.30
CA ARG A 218 7.55 15.59 -10.42
C ARG A 218 8.87 16.37 -10.47
N ASN A 219 9.80 16.08 -9.57
CA ASN A 219 11.09 16.76 -9.48
C ASN A 219 12.23 15.88 -8.94
N GLN A 220 12.07 14.56 -9.01
CA GLN A 220 13.05 13.59 -8.52
C GLN A 220 13.86 12.98 -9.66
N PRO A 221 15.07 12.44 -9.38
CA PRO A 221 15.85 11.68 -10.36
C PRO A 221 15.05 10.53 -11.00
N GLY A 222 14.20 9.86 -10.21
CA GLY A 222 13.27 8.84 -10.70
C GLY A 222 12.30 9.36 -11.78
N ASP A 223 11.78 10.58 -11.66
CA ASP A 223 10.91 11.20 -12.66
C ASP A 223 11.63 11.41 -13.99
N VAL A 224 12.93 11.71 -13.95
CA VAL A 224 13.75 11.90 -15.15
C VAL A 224 13.94 10.56 -15.86
N ILE A 225 14.19 9.49 -15.12
CA ILE A 225 14.36 8.14 -15.67
C ILE A 225 13.05 7.62 -16.26
N VAL A 226 11.94 7.69 -15.51
CA VAL A 226 10.61 7.29 -15.99
C VAL A 226 10.19 8.13 -17.20
N GLY A 227 10.40 9.45 -17.16
CA GLY A 227 10.05 10.34 -18.27
C GLY A 227 10.87 10.13 -19.54
N ARG A 228 12.03 9.45 -19.46
CA ARG A 228 12.86 9.09 -20.61
C ARG A 228 12.66 7.65 -21.08
N ALA A 229 11.98 6.82 -20.30
CA ALA A 229 11.72 5.44 -20.65
C ALA A 229 10.93 5.34 -21.97
N ASP A 230 11.21 4.31 -22.76
CA ASP A 230 10.38 3.89 -23.90
C ASP A 230 9.43 2.74 -23.52
N VAL A 231 9.85 1.91 -22.57
CA VAL A 231 9.02 0.90 -21.90
C VAL A 231 9.02 1.13 -20.38
N VAL A 232 7.83 1.30 -19.79
CA VAL A 232 7.65 1.29 -18.33
C VAL A 232 6.99 -0.01 -17.92
N ILE A 233 7.65 -0.75 -17.05
CA ILE A 233 7.15 -1.97 -16.43
C ILE A 233 6.60 -1.56 -15.07
N ALA A 234 5.30 -1.30 -15.01
CA ALA A 234 4.59 -0.95 -13.78
C ALA A 234 4.22 -2.23 -13.02
N VAL A 235 4.78 -2.42 -11.82
CA VAL A 235 4.62 -3.63 -11.01
C VAL A 235 3.85 -3.31 -9.74
N GLY A 236 2.64 -3.86 -9.62
CA GLY A 236 1.78 -3.64 -8.45
C GLY A 236 1.45 -2.17 -8.22
N TYR A 237 1.33 -1.39 -9.31
CA TYR A 237 1.19 0.05 -9.29
C TYR A 237 -0.26 0.48 -9.09
N ASP A 238 -0.47 1.34 -8.10
CA ASP A 238 -1.74 2.03 -7.87
C ASP A 238 -1.61 3.52 -8.19
N ALA A 239 -2.54 4.05 -8.99
CA ALA A 239 -2.53 5.44 -9.41
C ALA A 239 -2.70 6.42 -8.22
N VAL A 240 -3.29 5.97 -7.10
CA VAL A 240 -3.40 6.75 -5.86
C VAL A 240 -2.02 7.16 -5.32
N GLU A 241 -1.00 6.31 -5.50
CA GLU A 241 0.35 6.60 -4.99
C GLU A 241 1.06 7.69 -5.77
N TYR A 242 0.87 7.74 -7.09
CA TYR A 242 1.46 8.75 -7.95
C TYR A 242 0.71 8.86 -9.27
N ASP A 243 -0.10 9.91 -9.43
CA ASP A 243 -0.96 10.14 -10.59
C ASP A 243 -0.19 10.04 -11.93
N PRO A 244 -0.65 9.23 -12.90
CA PRO A 244 0.01 9.05 -14.19
C PRO A 244 0.14 10.33 -15.02
N GLY A 245 -0.72 11.33 -14.83
CA GLY A 245 -0.59 12.65 -15.43
C GLY A 245 0.66 13.41 -14.98
N LEU A 246 1.28 13.03 -13.86
CA LEU A 246 2.54 13.63 -13.39
C LEU A 246 3.77 13.03 -14.07
N TRP A 247 3.78 11.73 -14.37
CA TRP A 247 4.97 11.06 -14.90
C TRP A 247 4.84 10.62 -16.37
N ASN A 248 3.65 10.26 -16.83
CA ASN A 248 3.39 9.78 -18.18
C ASN A 248 2.89 10.88 -19.14
N ALA A 249 3.70 11.92 -19.33
CA ALA A 249 3.36 13.01 -20.27
C ALA A 249 3.35 12.56 -21.76
N ASP A 250 3.93 11.40 -22.06
CA ASP A 250 3.93 10.79 -23.39
C ASP A 250 3.03 9.56 -23.39
N VAL A 251 1.77 9.76 -23.78
CA VAL A 251 0.75 8.70 -23.79
C VAL A 251 1.00 7.62 -24.84
N ALA A 252 1.95 7.82 -25.76
CA ALA A 252 2.35 6.81 -26.73
C ALA A 252 3.41 5.83 -26.17
N ARG A 253 3.93 6.09 -24.96
CA ARG A 253 4.90 5.20 -24.31
C ARG A 253 4.31 3.82 -24.07
N THR A 254 5.13 2.79 -24.27
CA THR A 254 4.72 1.42 -23.99
C THR A 254 4.69 1.21 -22.47
N ILE A 255 3.53 0.88 -21.93
CA ILE A 255 3.35 0.54 -20.50
C ILE A 255 2.97 -0.94 -20.40
N LEU A 256 3.73 -1.69 -19.62
CA LEU A 256 3.41 -3.04 -19.19
C LEU A 256 2.89 -2.96 -17.76
N HIS A 257 1.65 -3.37 -17.54
CA HIS A 257 1.03 -3.38 -16.21
C HIS A 257 1.04 -4.81 -15.67
N ILE A 258 1.80 -5.06 -14.60
CA ILE A 258 1.91 -6.38 -13.93
C ILE A 258 1.21 -6.28 -12.58
N ASP A 259 0.09 -6.98 -12.42
CA ASP A 259 -0.70 -6.87 -11.21
C ASP A 259 -1.70 -8.03 -11.03
N SER A 260 -2.23 -8.19 -9.82
CA SER A 260 -3.34 -9.10 -9.49
C SER A 260 -4.71 -8.50 -9.84
N VAL A 261 -4.78 -7.17 -9.88
CA VAL A 261 -5.95 -6.37 -10.25
C VAL A 261 -5.82 -5.85 -11.68
N PRO A 262 -6.92 -5.54 -12.39
CA PRO A 262 -6.83 -4.84 -13.67
C PRO A 262 -6.36 -3.40 -13.48
N ALA A 263 -5.75 -2.81 -14.52
CA ALA A 263 -5.41 -1.39 -14.52
C ALA A 263 -6.66 -0.51 -14.60
N ASP A 264 -6.66 0.61 -13.86
CA ASP A 264 -7.61 1.69 -14.11
C ASP A 264 -7.16 2.48 -15.35
N ILE A 265 -8.05 2.59 -16.34
CA ILE A 265 -7.77 3.33 -17.56
C ILE A 265 -7.87 4.83 -17.30
N ASP A 266 -6.77 5.54 -17.56
CA ASP A 266 -6.67 6.99 -17.49
C ASP A 266 -6.18 7.56 -18.84
N ASN A 267 -6.41 8.86 -19.07
CA ASN A 267 -5.85 9.55 -20.24
C ASN A 267 -4.33 9.40 -20.37
N HIS A 268 -3.63 9.24 -19.24
CA HIS A 268 -2.19 9.05 -19.13
C HIS A 268 -1.81 7.65 -18.66
N TYR A 269 -2.75 6.69 -18.58
CA TYR A 269 -2.43 5.31 -18.23
C TYR A 269 -3.29 4.35 -19.05
N GLN A 270 -2.73 3.92 -20.19
CA GLN A 270 -3.35 3.00 -21.13
C GLN A 270 -2.32 1.89 -21.41
N PRO A 271 -2.25 0.85 -20.56
CA PRO A 271 -1.26 -0.22 -20.72
C PRO A 271 -1.33 -0.83 -22.12
N ALA A 272 -0.17 -0.97 -22.76
CA ALA A 272 -0.05 -1.72 -24.01
C ALA A 272 -0.25 -3.22 -23.77
N LEU A 273 0.07 -3.68 -22.55
CA LEU A 273 -0.16 -5.04 -22.10
C LEU A 273 -0.48 -5.09 -20.61
N GLU A 274 -1.47 -5.89 -20.25
CA GLU A 274 -1.81 -6.23 -18.86
C GLU A 274 -1.44 -7.68 -18.58
N LEU A 275 -0.51 -7.89 -17.66
CA LEU A 275 -0.08 -9.18 -17.16
C LEU A 275 -0.80 -9.45 -15.84
N ARG A 276 -2.06 -9.86 -15.96
CA ARG A 276 -2.93 -10.08 -14.80
C ARG A 276 -2.74 -11.46 -14.20
N GLY A 277 -2.30 -11.52 -12.95
CA GLY A 277 -2.09 -12.77 -12.21
C GLY A 277 -1.43 -12.53 -10.86
N ASP A 278 -0.99 -13.59 -10.22
CA ASP A 278 -0.11 -13.46 -9.06
C ASP A 278 1.19 -12.73 -9.48
N VAL A 279 1.52 -11.65 -8.77
CA VAL A 279 2.63 -10.75 -9.15
C VAL A 279 3.97 -11.48 -9.05
N ALA A 280 4.21 -12.20 -7.95
CA ALA A 280 5.45 -12.93 -7.73
C ALA A 280 5.67 -14.04 -8.78
N ALA A 281 4.63 -14.84 -9.06
CA ALA A 281 4.66 -15.89 -10.07
C ALA A 281 4.87 -15.31 -11.47
N THR A 282 4.20 -14.20 -11.80
CA THR A 282 4.34 -13.53 -13.09
C THR A 282 5.75 -12.97 -13.29
N LEU A 283 6.31 -12.30 -12.27
CA LEU A 283 7.69 -11.81 -12.29
C LEU A 283 8.70 -12.95 -12.40
N THR A 284 8.46 -14.07 -11.73
CA THR A 284 9.32 -15.25 -11.79
C THR A 284 9.39 -15.83 -13.21
N GLU A 285 8.25 -15.96 -13.88
CA GLU A 285 8.22 -16.43 -15.27
C GLU A 285 8.80 -15.39 -16.24
N LEU A 286 8.54 -14.10 -16.01
CA LEU A 286 9.11 -13.01 -16.81
C LEU A 286 10.64 -12.98 -16.69
N ALA A 287 11.20 -13.16 -15.50
CA ALA A 287 12.64 -13.19 -15.26
C ALA A 287 13.34 -14.27 -16.08
N LYS A 288 12.74 -15.47 -16.21
CA LYS A 288 13.28 -16.54 -17.06
C LYS A 288 13.37 -16.12 -18.52
N GLN A 289 12.38 -15.38 -19.02
CA GLN A 289 12.34 -14.90 -20.40
C GLN A 289 13.31 -13.74 -20.64
N LEU A 290 13.56 -12.91 -19.61
CA LEU A 290 14.46 -11.77 -19.68
C LEU A 290 15.92 -12.11 -19.41
N SER A 291 16.25 -13.38 -19.20
CA SER A 291 17.61 -13.77 -18.85
C SER A 291 18.61 -13.37 -19.94
N GLY A 292 19.71 -12.73 -19.52
CA GLY A 292 20.71 -12.19 -20.43
C GLY A 292 20.34 -10.84 -21.06
N HIS A 293 19.22 -10.21 -20.68
CA HIS A 293 18.90 -8.84 -21.07
C HIS A 293 20.04 -7.88 -20.68
N ARG A 294 20.36 -6.91 -21.53
CA ARG A 294 21.40 -5.91 -21.29
C ARG A 294 20.89 -4.54 -21.68
N LEU A 295 20.97 -3.60 -20.75
CA LEU A 295 20.69 -2.19 -21.03
C LEU A 295 21.70 -1.60 -22.03
N ALA A 296 21.22 -0.68 -22.85
CA ALA A 296 22.08 0.13 -23.71
C ALA A 296 23.04 1.00 -22.87
N ASP A 297 24.30 1.12 -23.31
CA ASP A 297 25.34 1.84 -22.55
C ASP A 297 25.03 3.33 -22.35
N GLY A 298 24.34 3.95 -23.32
CA GLY A 298 23.85 5.32 -23.20
C GLY A 298 22.84 5.49 -22.07
N PHE A 299 21.94 4.51 -21.89
CA PHE A 299 20.95 4.55 -20.81
C PHE A 299 21.56 4.23 -19.45
N LYS A 300 22.50 3.28 -19.37
CA LYS A 300 23.30 3.02 -18.14
C LYS A 300 24.01 4.30 -17.66
N SER A 301 24.57 5.07 -18.58
CA SER A 301 25.25 6.33 -18.27
C SER A 301 24.29 7.39 -17.71
N GLU A 302 23.07 7.46 -18.25
CA GLU A 302 22.01 8.33 -17.75
C GLU A 302 21.55 7.92 -16.35
N ILE A 303 21.31 6.63 -16.11
CA ILE A 303 20.96 6.08 -14.79
C ILE A 303 22.05 6.43 -13.77
N THR A 304 23.31 6.17 -14.11
CA THR A 304 24.46 6.50 -13.24
C THR A 304 24.51 7.99 -12.90
N ARG A 305 24.19 8.86 -13.86
CA ARG A 305 24.12 10.31 -13.61
C ARG A 305 23.01 10.65 -12.61
N GLN A 306 21.81 10.10 -12.79
CA GLN A 306 20.69 10.36 -11.88
C GLN A 306 20.93 9.81 -10.47
N GLN A 307 21.62 8.68 -10.35
CA GLN A 307 22.06 8.14 -9.06
C GLN A 307 23.05 9.06 -8.34
N ARG A 308 23.98 9.68 -9.08
CA ARG A 308 24.89 10.69 -8.49
C ARG A 308 24.12 11.91 -8.01
N VAL A 309 23.16 12.41 -8.79
CA VAL A 309 22.30 13.52 -8.36
C VAL A 309 21.54 13.16 -7.08
N LEU A 310 20.99 11.93 -6.99
CA LEU A 310 20.32 11.45 -5.78
C LEU A 310 21.26 11.46 -4.57
N ALA A 311 22.48 10.95 -4.73
CA ALA A 311 23.49 10.93 -3.66
C ALA A 311 23.95 12.34 -3.25
N GLU A 312 24.12 13.25 -4.23
CA GLU A 312 24.52 14.65 -3.98
C GLU A 312 23.47 15.42 -3.18
N ILE A 313 22.17 15.15 -3.39
CA ILE A 313 21.08 15.71 -2.59
C ILE A 313 21.25 15.32 -1.11
N ASP A 314 21.49 14.05 -0.84
CA ASP A 314 21.66 13.52 0.51
C ASP A 314 22.95 14.05 1.16
N GLU A 315 24.07 14.05 0.43
CA GLU A 315 25.37 14.54 0.94
C GLU A 315 25.34 16.04 1.23
N THR A 316 24.73 16.83 0.36
CA THR A 316 24.53 18.26 0.61
C THR A 316 23.74 18.48 1.89
N ALA A 317 22.67 17.72 2.11
CA ALA A 317 21.88 17.84 3.33
C ALA A 317 22.67 17.50 4.61
N ARG A 318 23.59 16.52 4.56
CA ARG A 318 24.46 16.15 5.69
C ARG A 318 25.42 17.26 6.10
N THR A 319 25.86 18.07 5.14
CA THR A 319 26.85 19.14 5.37
C THR A 319 26.23 20.47 5.77
N VAL A 320 24.92 20.64 5.56
CA VAL A 320 24.18 21.83 6.01
C VAL A 320 24.13 21.83 7.54
N GLY A 321 24.93 22.71 8.16
CA GLY A 321 24.96 22.91 9.61
C GLY A 321 23.60 23.36 10.17
N HIS A 322 23.44 23.22 11.48
CA HIS A 322 22.23 23.66 12.19
C HIS A 322 22.10 25.19 12.16
N SER A 323 20.87 25.67 12.05
CA SER A 323 20.54 27.10 12.10
C SER A 323 19.92 27.47 13.45
N SER A 324 19.77 28.77 13.73
CA SER A 324 19.01 29.26 14.88
C SER A 324 17.52 28.88 14.84
N VAL A 325 17.00 28.44 13.70
CA VAL A 325 15.59 28.10 13.46
C VAL A 325 15.32 26.61 13.63
N GLY A 326 16.37 25.78 13.70
CA GLY A 326 16.25 24.33 13.90
C GLY A 326 17.21 23.50 13.06
N LEU A 327 16.95 22.20 13.06
CA LEU A 327 17.72 21.19 12.32
C LEU A 327 17.26 21.11 10.86
N ASN A 328 18.18 20.78 9.95
CA ASN A 328 17.80 20.42 8.57
C ASN A 328 17.01 19.10 8.60
N PRO A 329 15.77 19.05 8.08
CA PRO A 329 14.93 17.86 8.19
C PRO A 329 15.50 16.64 7.43
N VAL A 330 16.17 16.85 6.30
CA VAL A 330 16.82 15.75 5.56
C VAL A 330 18.00 15.20 6.37
N ALA A 331 18.80 16.06 6.99
CA ALA A 331 19.89 15.61 7.87
C ALA A 331 19.38 14.76 9.05
N VAL A 332 18.23 15.13 9.63
CA VAL A 332 17.57 14.34 10.68
C VAL A 332 17.17 12.96 10.16
N VAL A 333 16.50 12.88 9.01
CA VAL A 333 16.08 11.61 8.41
C VAL A 333 17.28 10.70 8.10
N LEU A 334 18.33 11.27 7.51
CA LEU A 334 19.56 10.54 7.22
C LEU A 334 20.23 10.03 8.50
N LYS A 335 20.22 10.84 9.57
CA LYS A 335 20.75 10.42 10.87
C LYS A 335 19.90 9.33 11.51
N LEU A 336 18.57 9.39 11.39
CA LEU A 336 17.67 8.32 11.84
C LEU A 336 17.98 7.00 11.13
N ARG A 337 18.26 7.03 9.83
CA ARG A 337 18.61 5.81 9.08
C ARG A 337 19.93 5.20 9.54
N GLU A 338 20.90 6.01 9.94
CA GLU A 338 22.20 5.52 10.46
C GLU A 338 22.09 4.83 11.81
N ILE A 339 21.14 5.23 12.67
CA ILE A 339 21.02 4.71 14.04
C ILE A 339 20.06 3.52 14.14
N LEU A 340 19.19 3.33 13.15
CA LEU A 340 18.21 2.25 13.12
C LEU A 340 18.77 1.07 12.32
N ASP A 341 18.49 -0.13 12.80
CA ASP A 341 18.78 -1.39 12.10
C ASP A 341 17.84 -1.57 10.89
N ASP A 342 18.26 -2.36 9.92
CA ASP A 342 17.50 -2.55 8.67
C ASP A 342 16.15 -3.25 8.87
N ASP A 343 16.01 -4.02 9.95
CA ASP A 343 14.79 -4.71 10.37
C ASP A 343 13.86 -3.85 11.25
N ALA A 344 14.25 -2.60 11.56
CA ALA A 344 13.42 -1.70 12.35
C ALA A 344 12.14 -1.31 11.60
N THR A 345 10.97 -1.57 12.23
CA THR A 345 9.69 -1.08 11.73
C THR A 345 9.47 0.38 12.08
N ILE A 346 9.14 1.21 11.08
CA ILE A 346 8.98 2.66 11.26
C ILE A 346 7.58 3.08 10.83
N ALA A 347 6.87 3.76 11.73
CA ALA A 347 5.63 4.44 11.40
C ALA A 347 5.89 5.92 11.16
N CYS A 348 5.41 6.45 10.02
CA CYS A 348 5.53 7.86 9.68
C CYS A 348 4.15 8.52 9.57
N ASP A 349 3.96 9.60 10.31
CA ASP A 349 2.76 10.45 10.21
C ASP A 349 2.81 11.35 8.97
N ILE A 350 1.70 12.03 8.65
CA ILE A 350 1.56 12.90 7.48
C ILE A 350 1.93 14.34 7.81
N GLY A 351 2.73 14.94 6.93
CA GLY A 351 3.18 16.33 7.04
C GLY A 351 4.43 16.54 6.18
N SER A 352 5.10 17.68 6.29
CA SER A 352 6.36 17.87 5.56
C SER A 352 7.43 16.83 5.95
N ASN A 353 7.39 16.32 7.18
CA ASN A 353 8.23 15.21 7.65
C ASN A 353 8.07 13.95 6.79
N TYR A 354 6.85 13.63 6.36
CA TYR A 354 6.56 12.49 5.49
C TYR A 354 7.33 12.58 4.17
N ILE A 355 7.37 13.76 3.57
CA ILE A 355 8.07 14.01 2.29
C ILE A 355 9.56 13.70 2.44
N TYR A 356 10.17 14.16 3.54
CA TYR A 356 11.59 13.90 3.79
C TYR A 356 11.85 12.43 4.09
N MET A 357 11.00 11.79 4.90
CA MET A 357 11.08 10.35 5.19
C MET A 357 10.97 9.53 3.90
N ALA A 358 9.94 9.77 3.09
CA ALA A 358 9.67 9.01 1.88
C ALA A 358 10.79 9.13 0.83
N ARG A 359 11.47 10.28 0.74
CA ARG A 359 12.56 10.49 -0.23
C ARG A 359 13.93 10.03 0.26
N HIS A 360 14.26 10.31 1.52
CA HIS A 360 15.64 10.18 2.02
C HIS A 360 15.84 8.99 2.96
N PHE A 361 14.78 8.48 3.59
CA PHE A 361 14.91 7.31 4.45
C PHE A 361 14.99 6.03 3.61
N ARG A 362 16.18 5.43 3.52
CA ARG A 362 16.38 4.14 2.83
C ARG A 362 15.73 3.00 3.62
N VAL A 363 15.12 2.08 2.91
CA VAL A 363 14.45 0.91 3.47
C VAL A 363 14.95 -0.27 2.66
N TYR A 364 15.36 -1.34 3.33
CA TYR A 364 15.99 -2.49 2.66
C TYR A 364 15.26 -3.82 2.94
N GLU A 365 14.20 -3.82 3.75
CA GLU A 365 13.37 -4.99 4.03
C GLU A 365 11.87 -4.64 3.98
N PRO A 366 11.02 -5.46 3.36
CA PRO A 366 9.56 -5.33 3.45
C PRO A 366 8.97 -6.20 4.59
N PRO A 367 7.84 -5.82 5.22
CA PRO A 367 7.30 -4.47 5.35
C PRO A 367 7.96 -3.74 6.53
N ALA A 368 9.06 -3.00 6.31
CA ALA A 368 9.71 -2.25 7.39
C ALA A 368 9.18 -0.81 7.59
N VAL A 369 8.33 -0.28 6.71
CA VAL A 369 7.80 1.08 6.83
C VAL A 369 6.29 1.16 6.67
N LEU A 370 5.61 1.67 7.71
CA LEU A 370 4.21 2.04 7.70
C LEU A 370 4.11 3.53 7.32
N GLN A 371 3.82 3.78 6.05
CA GLN A 371 3.64 5.12 5.48
C GLN A 371 2.22 5.25 4.93
N ARG A 372 1.57 6.38 5.19
CA ARG A 372 0.27 6.71 4.58
C ARG A 372 0.52 7.49 3.30
N SER A 373 -0.12 7.13 2.21
CA SER A 373 -0.14 7.99 1.02
C SER A 373 -1.03 9.21 1.30
N ALA A 374 -0.64 10.37 0.77
CA ALA A 374 -1.50 11.55 0.77
C ALA A 374 -2.15 11.64 -0.60
N ASP A 375 -3.48 11.65 -0.66
CA ASP A 375 -4.24 11.78 -1.91
C ASP A 375 -3.75 13.01 -2.70
N PRO A 376 -3.15 12.85 -3.90
CA PRO A 376 -2.67 13.96 -4.71
C PRO A 376 -3.82 14.75 -5.38
N GLY A 377 -5.08 14.31 -5.24
CA GLY A 377 -6.28 14.94 -5.78
C GLY A 377 -6.61 16.28 -5.13
N ARG A 378 -6.24 17.39 -5.80
CA ARG A 378 -6.86 18.73 -5.66
C ARG A 378 -6.88 19.36 -4.26
N GLN A 379 -5.92 19.07 -3.38
CA GLN A 379 -5.69 19.95 -2.23
C GLN A 379 -4.58 20.96 -2.55
N PRO A 380 -4.86 22.28 -2.63
CA PRO A 380 -3.78 23.26 -2.58
C PRO A 380 -3.06 23.07 -1.25
N ALA A 381 -1.73 23.16 -1.27
CA ALA A 381 -0.88 23.16 -0.10
C ALA A 381 -1.31 24.30 0.86
N VAL A 382 -2.29 24.03 1.70
CA VAL A 382 -2.72 24.86 2.80
C VAL A 382 -2.45 24.01 4.02
N GLY A 383 -1.42 24.39 4.77
CA GLY A 383 -1.11 23.77 6.06
C GLY A 383 -2.32 23.87 6.98
N HIS A 384 -3.04 22.75 7.10
CA HIS A 384 -3.94 22.50 8.21
C HIS A 384 -3.56 21.15 8.78
N GLY A 385 -3.04 21.20 10.01
CA GLY A 385 -2.59 20.04 10.74
C GLY A 385 -3.74 19.08 10.98
N SER A 386 -3.53 17.83 10.62
CA SER A 386 -4.05 16.71 11.38
C SER A 386 -2.94 16.26 12.33
N GLU A 387 -2.72 17.01 13.41
CA GLU A 387 -1.86 16.60 14.53
C GLU A 387 -2.55 15.48 15.32
N HIS A 388 -2.59 14.26 14.79
CA HIS A 388 -3.03 13.08 15.55
C HIS A 388 -2.07 11.91 15.36
N GLY A 389 -0.79 12.14 15.68
CA GLY A 389 0.15 11.07 15.97
C GLY A 389 -0.29 10.35 17.23
N ALA A 390 -0.81 9.13 17.10
CA ALA A 390 -0.91 8.22 18.24
C ALA A 390 0.51 7.77 18.59
N PRO A 391 1.01 7.97 19.83
CA PRO A 391 2.29 7.41 20.23
C PRO A 391 2.16 5.88 20.26
N TRP A 392 2.89 5.22 19.37
CA TRP A 392 3.06 3.77 19.40
C TRP A 392 4.00 3.43 20.55
N HIS A 393 3.45 2.90 21.65
CA HIS A 393 4.26 2.15 22.60
C HIS A 393 4.49 0.76 22.02
N ALA A 394 5.60 0.58 21.29
CA ALA A 394 6.17 -0.74 21.01
C ALA A 394 6.77 -1.31 22.30
N GLY A 395 5.91 -1.64 23.26
CA GLY A 395 6.24 -2.37 24.48
C GLY A 395 5.66 -3.77 24.40
N GLY A 396 6.46 -4.73 23.95
CA GLY A 396 6.26 -6.15 24.27
C GLY A 396 5.04 -6.85 23.69
N LEU A 397 4.69 -6.62 22.42
CA LEU A 397 3.91 -7.63 21.67
C LEU A 397 4.89 -8.69 21.17
N GLY A 398 5.28 -9.60 22.06
CA GLY A 398 5.83 -10.89 21.63
C GLY A 398 4.73 -11.62 20.86
N LEU A 399 4.89 -11.70 19.54
CA LEU A 399 4.08 -12.57 18.69
C LEU A 399 4.48 -14.01 19.01
N GLY A 400 3.70 -14.66 19.87
CA GLY A 400 3.79 -16.08 20.19
C GLY A 400 2.65 -16.86 19.57
#